data_AF-A0AAG5DRQ7-F1
#
_entry.id   AF-A0AAG5DRQ7-F1
#
_cell.length_a   1.000
_cell.length_b   1.000
_cell.length_c   1.000
_cell.angle_alpha   90.00
_cell.angle_beta   90.00
_cell.angle_gamma   90.00
#
_symmetry.space_group_name_H-M   'P 1'
#
loop_
_entity.id
_entity.type
_entity.pdbx_description
1 polymer ?
#
loop_
_entity_poly.entity_id
_entity_poly.type
_entity_poly.pdbx_seq_one_letter_code
_entity_poly.pdbx_strand_id
1 'polypeptide(L)'
;MNELIHQNNKQVMFNDGMNSRLQAIIYVVNNAMKEQEKIYRIHQTEIAQLIKMSHINTLQDLIETIEEAMLTAKHGIPSSKLFSMEDFDKIDAFLAYNGMHYATAEELLLHASAQMAINKTHVVYILKFPRYSTQTYEYEYVDSVINNGKRIILKENHVLRNETHVLETKQPCEQKASFYSCETTFLQQPTECINDLVQENDSECPYEKVYANGIIKRIGDTNIFINDATAKITSDCNHLNQFINGSYVIQFQDCNVLINGELFSNTEVTINSLAYRSTTGLSIKETSIRDIPSIEYVSNLTLAQRKTLQDIKLESNSFSWKLNLFGSTSALTIIICMAVVAFFCISRNRQASFKIQVPPATGSTDTRQPPSAVFISTPATFQTIQKTLRTK
;
A
#
# COMPACT_ATOMS: atom_id res chain seq x y z
N MET A 1 -63.18 13.05 -116.54
CA MET A 1 -64.05 13.33 -115.38
C MET A 1 -63.90 12.25 -114.30
N ASN A 2 -64.29 10.99 -114.55
CA ASN A 2 -64.29 9.93 -113.53
C ASN A 2 -62.91 9.63 -112.91
N GLU A 3 -61.82 9.70 -113.68
CA GLU A 3 -60.44 9.49 -113.19
C GLU A 3 -60.08 10.42 -112.01
N LEU A 4 -60.43 11.71 -112.13
CA LEU A 4 -60.17 12.75 -111.12
C LEU A 4 -60.99 12.54 -109.85
N ILE A 5 -62.23 12.06 -109.98
CA ILE A 5 -63.08 11.71 -108.83
C ILE A 5 -62.52 10.47 -108.13
N HIS A 6 -62.05 9.47 -108.88
CA HIS A 6 -61.46 8.28 -108.30
C HIS A 6 -60.12 8.58 -107.60
N GLN A 7 -59.28 9.46 -108.16
CA GLN A 7 -58.05 9.90 -107.53
C GLN A 7 -58.32 10.70 -106.24
N ASN A 8 -59.25 11.67 -106.26
CA ASN A 8 -59.65 12.38 -105.03
C ASN A 8 -60.16 11.43 -103.94
N ASN A 9 -61.03 10.47 -104.27
CA ASN A 9 -61.53 9.50 -103.29
C ASN A 9 -60.41 8.62 -102.70
N LYS A 10 -59.42 8.22 -103.52
CA LYS A 10 -58.22 7.52 -103.02
C LYS A 10 -57.38 8.43 -102.10
N GLN A 11 -57.30 9.72 -102.40
CA GLN A 11 -56.53 10.70 -101.63
C GLN A 11 -57.19 11.02 -100.28
N VAL A 12 -58.53 11.14 -100.25
CA VAL A 12 -59.32 11.24 -99.00
C VAL A 12 -59.12 9.98 -98.15
N MET A 13 -59.32 8.78 -98.71
CA MET A 13 -59.12 7.53 -97.99
C MET A 13 -57.69 7.36 -97.46
N PHE A 14 -56.68 7.81 -98.21
CA PHE A 14 -55.29 7.82 -97.76
C PHE A 14 -55.08 8.80 -96.60
N ASN A 15 -55.60 10.02 -96.71
CA ASN A 15 -55.52 11.04 -95.65
C ASN A 15 -56.21 10.58 -94.36
N ASP A 16 -57.40 9.96 -94.45
CA ASP A 16 -58.11 9.42 -93.30
C ASP A 16 -57.34 8.27 -92.64
N GLY A 17 -56.78 7.36 -93.45
CA GLY A 17 -55.91 6.29 -92.96
C GLY A 17 -54.62 6.81 -92.31
N MET A 18 -54.05 7.90 -92.84
CA MET A 18 -52.85 8.54 -92.31
C MET A 18 -53.14 9.32 -91.02
N ASN A 19 -54.28 10.00 -90.94
CA ASN A 19 -54.77 10.68 -89.73
C ASN A 19 -55.10 9.66 -88.62
N SER A 20 -55.77 8.55 -88.95
CA SER A 20 -56.02 7.45 -87.99
C SER A 20 -54.72 6.88 -87.41
N ARG A 21 -53.69 6.67 -88.24
CA ARG A 21 -52.35 6.26 -87.78
C ARG A 21 -51.67 7.31 -86.91
N LEU A 22 -51.77 8.60 -87.26
CA LEU A 22 -51.25 9.70 -86.44
C LEU A 22 -51.93 9.73 -85.06
N GLN A 23 -53.26 9.59 -85.00
CA GLN A 23 -53.99 9.53 -83.72
C GLN A 23 -53.57 8.32 -82.88
N ALA A 24 -53.37 7.15 -83.48
CA ALA A 24 -52.86 5.97 -82.78
C ALA A 24 -51.43 6.18 -82.23
N ILE A 25 -50.54 6.82 -83.00
CA ILE A 25 -49.18 7.17 -82.55
C ILE A 25 -49.23 8.18 -81.40
N ILE A 26 -50.04 9.24 -81.51
CA ILE A 26 -50.23 10.24 -80.46
C ILE A 26 -50.75 9.59 -79.17
N TYR A 27 -51.69 8.64 -79.27
CA TYR A 27 -52.19 7.88 -78.13
C TYR A 27 -51.10 7.05 -77.45
N VAL A 28 -50.29 6.31 -78.22
CA VAL A 28 -49.18 5.50 -77.69
C VAL A 28 -48.12 6.39 -77.03
N VAL A 29 -47.73 7.49 -77.66
CA VAL A 29 -46.72 8.44 -77.12
C VAL A 29 -47.23 9.07 -75.82
N ASN A 30 -48.48 9.53 -75.76
CA ASN A 30 -49.06 10.13 -74.55
C ASN A 30 -49.13 9.12 -73.39
N ASN A 31 -49.42 7.85 -73.66
CA ASN A 31 -49.39 6.81 -72.62
C ASN A 31 -47.96 6.51 -72.17
N ALA A 32 -46.99 6.43 -73.08
CA ALA A 32 -45.58 6.24 -72.75
C ALA A 32 -45.03 7.39 -71.88
N MET A 33 -45.35 8.64 -72.21
CA MET A 33 -44.95 9.80 -71.40
C MET A 33 -45.56 9.78 -70.00
N LYS A 34 -46.83 9.38 -69.85
CA LYS A 34 -47.48 9.25 -68.53
C LYS A 34 -46.83 8.18 -67.65
N GLU A 35 -46.51 7.01 -68.22
CA GLU A 35 -45.80 5.97 -67.46
C GLU A 35 -44.36 6.39 -67.13
N GLN A 36 -43.68 7.10 -68.03
CA GLN A 36 -42.34 7.65 -67.74
C GLN A 36 -42.35 8.72 -66.63
N GLU A 37 -43.34 9.61 -66.60
CA GLU A 37 -43.52 10.58 -65.52
C GLU A 37 -43.80 9.87 -64.18
N LYS A 38 -44.62 8.82 -64.19
CA LYS A 38 -44.93 7.98 -63.03
C LYS A 38 -43.69 7.26 -62.50
N ILE A 39 -42.88 6.66 -63.38
CA ILE A 39 -41.58 6.04 -63.02
C ILE A 39 -40.64 7.09 -62.40
N TYR A 40 -40.54 8.28 -62.99
CA TYR A 40 -39.71 9.36 -62.46
C TYR A 40 -40.13 9.79 -61.04
N ARG A 41 -41.44 9.94 -60.80
CA ARG A 41 -41.99 10.25 -59.45
C ARG A 41 -41.72 9.14 -58.44
N ILE A 42 -41.76 7.87 -58.86
CA ILE A 42 -41.41 6.72 -58.02
C ILE A 42 -39.93 6.80 -57.64
N HIS A 43 -39.01 6.95 -58.60
CA HIS A 43 -37.57 7.06 -58.32
C HIS A 43 -37.21 8.25 -57.43
N GLN A 44 -37.84 9.41 -57.60
CA GLN A 44 -37.63 10.54 -56.66
C GLN A 44 -38.09 10.20 -55.23
N THR A 45 -39.16 9.42 -55.09
CA THR A 45 -39.66 8.97 -53.78
C THR A 45 -38.72 7.94 -53.15
N GLU A 46 -38.20 7.00 -53.94
CA GLU A 46 -37.18 6.02 -53.50
C GLU A 46 -35.90 6.69 -53.04
N ILE A 47 -35.37 7.65 -53.81
CA ILE A 47 -34.17 8.44 -53.43
C ILE A 47 -34.42 9.21 -52.12
N ALA A 48 -35.59 9.83 -51.97
CA ALA A 48 -35.95 10.53 -50.73
C ALA A 48 -36.10 9.57 -49.52
N GLN A 49 -36.52 8.32 -49.74
CA GLN A 49 -36.55 7.30 -48.69
C GLN A 49 -35.14 6.81 -48.33
N LEU A 50 -34.25 6.60 -49.31
CA LEU A 50 -32.86 6.22 -49.09
C LEU A 50 -32.09 7.28 -48.29
N ILE A 51 -32.27 8.57 -48.61
CA ILE A 51 -31.68 9.68 -47.84
C ILE A 51 -32.17 9.65 -46.39
N LYS A 52 -33.48 9.43 -46.15
CA LYS A 52 -34.04 9.30 -44.80
C LYS A 52 -33.46 8.10 -44.05
N MET A 53 -33.34 6.94 -44.70
CA MET A 53 -32.69 5.76 -44.10
C MET A 53 -31.24 6.03 -43.73
N SER A 54 -30.48 6.71 -44.61
CA SER A 54 -29.11 7.12 -44.32
C SER A 54 -29.04 8.01 -43.06
N HIS A 55 -29.92 9.02 -42.95
CA HIS A 55 -29.96 9.88 -41.78
C HIS A 55 -30.37 9.12 -40.50
N ILE A 56 -31.29 8.16 -40.59
CA ILE A 56 -31.67 7.30 -39.45
C ILE A 56 -30.47 6.46 -38.99
N ASN A 57 -29.72 5.87 -39.92
CA ASN A 57 -28.53 5.09 -39.59
C ASN A 57 -27.45 5.97 -38.91
N THR A 58 -27.22 7.19 -39.41
CA THR A 58 -26.31 8.14 -38.76
C THR A 58 -26.77 8.56 -37.36
N LEU A 59 -28.09 8.75 -37.17
CA LEU A 59 -28.65 9.04 -35.84
C LEU A 59 -28.50 7.85 -34.89
N GLN A 60 -28.61 6.61 -35.39
CA GLN A 60 -28.39 5.41 -34.59
C GLN A 60 -26.93 5.28 -34.15
N ASP A 61 -25.96 5.44 -35.07
CA ASP A 61 -24.52 5.42 -34.79
C ASP A 61 -24.10 6.49 -33.76
N LEU A 62 -24.70 7.69 -33.83
CA LEU A 62 -24.53 8.73 -32.82
C LEU A 62 -25.10 8.34 -31.44
N ILE A 63 -26.24 7.66 -31.40
CA ILE A 63 -26.84 7.18 -30.13
C ILE A 63 -25.98 6.07 -29.51
N GLU A 64 -25.51 5.11 -30.32
CA GLU A 64 -24.63 4.02 -29.88
C GLU A 64 -23.29 4.58 -29.35
N THR A 65 -22.71 5.56 -30.06
CA THR A 65 -21.50 6.28 -29.62
C THR A 65 -21.71 7.03 -28.30
N ILE A 66 -22.86 7.68 -28.12
CA ILE A 66 -23.21 8.33 -26.85
C ILE A 66 -23.32 7.27 -25.74
N GLU A 67 -24.06 6.18 -25.96
CA GLU A 67 -24.26 5.10 -24.98
C GLU A 67 -22.94 4.47 -24.52
N GLU A 68 -22.05 4.13 -25.45
CA GLU A 68 -20.69 3.66 -25.16
C GLU A 68 -19.94 4.66 -24.26
N ALA A 69 -19.98 5.95 -24.60
CA ALA A 69 -19.37 6.99 -23.79
C ALA A 69 -20.05 7.20 -22.42
N MET A 70 -21.35 6.89 -22.26
CA MET A 70 -22.01 6.82 -20.94
C MET A 70 -21.42 5.69 -20.09
N LEU A 71 -21.12 4.54 -20.71
CA LEU A 71 -20.58 3.37 -20.03
C LEU A 71 -19.11 3.56 -19.65
N THR A 72 -18.28 4.17 -20.51
CA THR A 72 -16.88 4.49 -20.17
C THR A 72 -16.81 5.58 -19.10
N ALA A 73 -17.62 6.64 -19.19
CA ALA A 73 -17.63 7.73 -18.20
C ALA A 73 -18.08 7.29 -16.80
N LYS A 74 -18.88 6.22 -16.66
CA LYS A 74 -19.17 5.61 -15.35
C LYS A 74 -17.93 5.01 -14.67
N HIS A 75 -16.92 4.63 -15.45
CA HIS A 75 -15.63 4.12 -14.98
C HIS A 75 -14.54 5.20 -14.96
N GLY A 76 -14.89 6.47 -15.19
CA GLY A 76 -13.93 7.57 -15.28
C GLY A 76 -13.21 7.68 -16.63
N ILE A 77 -13.45 6.77 -17.58
CA ILE A 77 -12.70 6.66 -18.83
C ILE A 77 -13.32 7.56 -19.90
N PRO A 78 -12.57 8.50 -20.51
CA PRO A 78 -13.09 9.33 -21.56
C PRO A 78 -13.21 8.61 -22.91
N SER A 79 -14.28 8.88 -23.65
CA SER A 79 -14.44 8.44 -25.05
C SER A 79 -13.90 9.49 -26.02
N SER A 80 -12.99 9.10 -26.91
CA SER A 80 -12.48 9.95 -27.99
C SER A 80 -13.53 10.23 -29.07
N LYS A 81 -14.51 9.33 -29.27
CA LYS A 81 -15.54 9.41 -30.30
C LYS A 81 -16.52 10.59 -30.13
N LEU A 82 -16.59 11.18 -28.93
CA LEU A 82 -17.48 12.32 -28.65
C LEU A 82 -16.92 13.69 -29.04
N PHE A 83 -15.62 13.79 -29.33
CA PHE A 83 -14.93 15.07 -29.49
C PHE A 83 -14.45 15.25 -30.92
N SER A 84 -14.73 16.42 -31.50
CA SER A 84 -14.14 16.81 -32.78
C SER A 84 -12.74 17.39 -32.57
N MET A 85 -11.92 17.42 -33.63
CA MET A 85 -10.61 18.08 -33.59
C MET A 85 -10.72 19.56 -33.20
N GLU A 86 -11.80 20.24 -33.57
CA GLU A 86 -12.07 21.63 -33.16
C GLU A 86 -12.36 21.76 -31.65
N ASP A 87 -12.88 20.70 -31.00
CA ASP A 87 -13.05 20.67 -29.55
C ASP A 87 -11.73 20.42 -28.84
N PHE A 88 -10.87 19.55 -29.38
CA PHE A 88 -9.52 19.32 -28.86
C PHE A 88 -8.67 20.61 -28.92
N ASP A 89 -8.68 21.35 -30.04
CA ASP A 89 -7.95 22.62 -30.16
C ASP A 89 -8.39 23.65 -29.08
N LYS A 90 -9.68 23.72 -28.77
CA LYS A 90 -10.23 24.60 -27.72
C LYS A 90 -9.80 24.14 -26.32
N ILE A 91 -9.76 22.83 -26.08
CA ILE A 91 -9.38 22.27 -24.79
C ILE A 91 -7.86 22.45 -24.57
N ASP A 92 -7.00 22.12 -25.55
CA ASP A 92 -5.55 22.34 -25.41
C ASP A 92 -5.23 23.83 -25.23
N ALA A 93 -5.85 24.75 -26.00
CA ALA A 93 -5.66 26.19 -25.80
C ALA A 93 -6.04 26.66 -24.37
N PHE A 94 -7.08 26.07 -23.77
CA PHE A 94 -7.47 26.34 -22.37
C PHE A 94 -6.50 25.73 -21.36
N LEU A 95 -6.00 24.52 -21.59
CA LEU A 95 -5.05 23.84 -20.72
C LEU A 95 -3.65 24.48 -20.81
N ALA A 96 -3.24 24.94 -21.99
CA ALA A 96 -1.98 25.62 -22.25
C ALA A 96 -1.89 26.96 -21.49
N TYR A 97 -2.99 27.70 -21.39
CA TYR A 97 -3.08 28.87 -20.51
C TYR A 97 -2.82 28.54 -19.03
N ASN A 98 -3.07 27.29 -18.61
CA ASN A 98 -2.81 26.77 -17.27
C ASN A 98 -1.44 26.04 -17.16
N GLY A 99 -0.59 26.11 -18.19
CA GLY A 99 0.75 25.50 -18.21
C GLY A 99 0.78 24.00 -18.55
N MET A 100 -0.31 23.43 -19.07
CA MET A 100 -0.38 22.04 -19.53
C MET A 100 -0.60 22.03 -21.05
N HIS A 101 0.35 21.48 -21.80
CA HIS A 101 0.23 21.34 -23.26
C HIS A 101 0.35 19.87 -23.64
N TYR A 102 -0.51 19.41 -24.54
CA TYR A 102 -0.56 18.03 -25.00
C TYR A 102 -0.38 18.00 -26.53
N ALA A 103 0.46 17.11 -27.04
CA ALA A 103 0.78 17.04 -28.46
C ALA A 103 -0.33 16.35 -29.28
N THR A 104 -1.18 15.55 -28.63
CA THR A 104 -2.25 14.79 -29.30
C THR A 104 -3.53 14.72 -28.45
N ALA A 105 -4.66 14.48 -29.12
CA ALA A 105 -5.95 14.23 -28.49
C ALA A 105 -5.90 13.00 -27.57
N GLU A 106 -5.21 11.94 -27.99
CA GLU A 106 -5.03 10.70 -27.24
C GLU A 106 -4.26 10.92 -25.94
N GLU A 107 -3.15 11.68 -25.98
CA GLU A 107 -2.36 12.05 -24.80
C GLU A 107 -3.18 12.89 -23.81
N LEU A 108 -3.91 13.89 -24.32
CA LEU A 108 -4.81 14.73 -23.54
C LEU A 108 -5.89 13.90 -22.82
N LEU A 109 -6.45 12.88 -23.49
CA LEU A 109 -7.45 11.99 -22.91
C LEU A 109 -6.87 10.98 -21.91
N LEU A 110 -5.61 10.54 -22.04
CA LEU A 110 -4.93 9.70 -21.04
C LEU A 110 -4.76 10.41 -19.68
N HIS A 111 -4.71 11.75 -19.68
CA HIS A 111 -4.65 12.56 -18.47
C HIS A 111 -6.02 13.08 -18.00
N ALA A 112 -7.09 12.84 -18.75
CA ALA A 112 -8.44 13.23 -18.39
C ALA A 112 -9.21 12.13 -17.66
N SER A 113 -10.17 12.53 -16.83
CA SER A 113 -11.25 11.64 -16.38
C SER A 113 -12.61 12.15 -16.87
N ALA A 114 -13.49 11.24 -17.24
CA ALA A 114 -14.84 11.56 -17.66
C ALA A 114 -15.86 11.34 -16.54
N GLN A 115 -16.88 12.18 -16.49
CA GLN A 115 -18.08 11.97 -15.68
C GLN A 115 -19.31 12.37 -16.48
N MET A 116 -20.47 11.86 -16.07
CA MET A 116 -21.72 12.14 -16.74
C MET A 116 -22.82 12.50 -15.74
N ALA A 117 -23.54 13.57 -16.02
CA ALA A 117 -24.76 13.94 -15.33
C ALA A 117 -25.95 13.84 -16.30
N ILE A 118 -27.02 13.17 -15.89
CA ILE A 118 -28.20 12.92 -16.72
C ILE A 118 -29.42 13.53 -16.02
N ASN A 119 -30.20 14.30 -16.76
CA ASN A 119 -31.52 14.77 -16.37
C ASN A 119 -32.54 14.32 -17.44
N LYS A 120 -33.84 14.46 -17.16
CA LYS A 120 -34.95 14.02 -18.02
C LYS A 120 -34.93 14.55 -19.46
N THR A 121 -34.16 15.62 -19.72
CA THR A 121 -34.11 16.31 -21.02
C THR A 121 -32.69 16.52 -21.56
N HIS A 122 -31.65 16.26 -20.77
CA HIS A 122 -30.26 16.58 -21.14
C HIS A 122 -29.29 15.55 -20.56
N VAL A 123 -28.28 15.18 -21.36
CA VAL A 123 -27.08 14.49 -20.92
C VAL A 123 -25.94 15.49 -20.94
N VAL A 124 -25.22 15.62 -19.83
CA VAL A 124 -24.04 16.49 -19.72
C VAL A 124 -22.83 15.58 -19.51
N TYR A 125 -21.95 15.57 -20.51
CA TYR A 125 -20.65 14.92 -20.44
C TYR A 125 -19.62 15.92 -19.91
N ILE A 126 -18.85 15.52 -18.90
CA ILE A 126 -17.91 16.39 -18.19
C ILE A 126 -16.52 15.75 -18.26
N LEU A 127 -15.61 16.36 -19.02
CA LEU A 127 -14.18 16.08 -18.89
C LEU A 127 -13.61 16.83 -17.69
N LYS A 128 -12.77 16.14 -16.92
CA LYS A 128 -12.04 16.66 -15.77
C LYS A 128 -10.55 16.44 -15.97
N PHE A 129 -9.81 17.53 -15.99
CA PHE A 129 -8.36 17.51 -16.06
C PHE A 129 -7.78 17.76 -14.66
N PRO A 130 -6.81 16.96 -14.19
CA PRO A 130 -6.08 17.28 -12.98
C PRO A 130 -5.31 18.58 -13.19
N ARG A 131 -5.27 19.43 -12.16
CA ARG A 131 -4.43 20.63 -12.16
C ARG A 131 -3.14 20.31 -11.42
N TYR A 132 -2.04 20.18 -12.15
CA TYR A 132 -0.72 20.00 -11.57
C TYR A 132 -0.21 21.31 -10.94
N SER A 133 0.70 21.19 -9.96
CA SER A 133 1.50 22.31 -9.49
C SER A 133 2.51 22.71 -10.56
N THR A 134 2.90 23.99 -10.63
CA THR A 134 4.03 24.44 -11.44
C THR A 134 5.38 24.05 -10.85
N GLN A 135 5.41 23.59 -9.59
CA GLN A 135 6.61 23.09 -8.93
C GLN A 135 6.81 21.61 -9.25
N THR A 136 7.95 21.29 -9.86
CA THR A 136 8.46 19.92 -10.02
C THR A 136 9.06 19.41 -8.72
N TYR A 137 8.94 18.11 -8.45
CA TYR A 137 9.57 17.45 -7.31
C TYR A 137 10.25 16.16 -7.77
N GLU A 138 11.42 15.87 -7.21
CA GLU A 138 12.04 14.55 -7.23
C GLU A 138 11.25 13.63 -6.30
N TYR A 139 10.86 12.46 -6.78
CA TYR A 139 10.11 11.47 -6.00
C TYR A 139 11.06 10.38 -5.51
N GLU A 140 11.28 10.31 -4.21
CA GLU A 140 12.22 9.41 -3.56
C GLU A 140 11.50 8.41 -2.63
N TYR A 141 12.04 7.19 -2.53
CA TYR A 141 11.73 6.25 -1.45
C TYR A 141 12.87 6.27 -0.43
N VAL A 142 12.54 6.55 0.83
CA VAL A 142 13.50 6.70 1.93
C VAL A 142 13.25 5.60 2.97
N ASP A 143 14.34 4.98 3.45
CA ASP A 143 14.28 3.94 4.49
C ASP A 143 15.41 4.10 5.50
N SER A 144 15.18 3.70 6.76
CA SER A 144 16.17 3.84 7.82
C SER A 144 17.00 2.58 8.00
N VAL A 145 18.32 2.74 7.87
CA VAL A 145 19.31 1.70 8.14
C VAL A 145 19.36 1.42 9.65
N ILE A 146 19.40 0.14 10.01
CA ILE A 146 19.63 -0.33 11.36
C ILE A 146 21.12 -0.23 11.66
N ASN A 147 21.46 0.43 12.76
CA ASN A 147 22.82 0.52 13.28
C ASN A 147 22.79 0.29 14.80
N ASN A 148 23.58 -0.66 15.29
CA ASN A 148 23.65 -1.05 16.71
C ASN A 148 22.26 -1.34 17.34
N GLY A 149 21.35 -2.00 16.60
CA GLY A 149 20.00 -2.33 17.07
C GLY A 149 19.06 -1.12 17.21
N LYS A 150 19.35 -0.01 16.55
CA LYS A 150 18.48 1.18 16.47
C LYS A 150 18.29 1.61 15.01
N ARG A 151 17.20 2.30 14.70
CA ARG A 151 17.00 3.02 13.42
C ARG A 151 16.26 4.34 13.64
N ILE A 152 16.37 5.27 12.71
CA ILE A 152 15.61 6.53 12.72
C ILE A 152 14.13 6.23 12.50
N ILE A 153 13.25 6.91 13.25
CA ILE A 153 11.80 6.80 13.08
C ILE A 153 11.38 7.61 11.84
N LEU A 154 11.01 6.89 10.77
CA LEU A 154 10.30 7.46 9.63
C LEU A 154 8.79 7.39 9.90
N LYS A 155 8.03 8.44 9.52
CA LYS A 155 6.57 8.40 9.54
C LYS A 155 6.03 7.75 8.27
N GLU A 156 6.54 8.22 7.13
CA GLU A 156 6.20 7.78 5.79
C GLU A 156 7.52 7.54 5.03
N ASN A 157 7.53 6.57 4.11
CA ASN A 157 8.73 6.20 3.34
C ASN A 157 8.79 6.87 1.96
N HIS A 158 7.77 7.64 1.59
CA HIS A 158 7.67 8.29 0.29
C HIS A 158 7.82 9.80 0.44
N VAL A 159 8.81 10.37 -0.24
CA VAL A 159 9.22 11.76 -0.08
C VAL A 159 9.23 12.46 -1.44
N LEU A 160 8.84 13.73 -1.44
CA LEU A 160 8.90 14.64 -2.57
C LEU A 160 9.88 15.77 -2.22
N ARG A 161 10.93 15.92 -3.01
CA ARG A 161 12.00 16.91 -2.79
C ARG A 161 12.04 17.93 -3.92
N ASN A 162 12.17 19.19 -3.56
CA ASN A 162 12.53 20.30 -4.44
C ASN A 162 13.72 21.04 -3.78
N GLU A 163 14.43 21.89 -4.51
CA GLU A 163 15.54 22.74 -4.00
C GLU A 163 15.19 23.51 -2.70
N THR A 164 13.90 23.79 -2.48
CA THR A 164 13.42 24.66 -1.40
C THR A 164 12.48 24.00 -0.39
N HIS A 165 11.91 22.84 -0.71
CA HIS A 165 10.83 22.22 0.08
C HIS A 165 10.91 20.69 0.02
N VAL A 166 10.61 20.05 1.15
CA VAL A 166 10.43 18.59 1.26
C VAL A 166 9.01 18.32 1.74
N LEU A 167 8.35 17.30 1.18
CA LEU A 167 7.01 16.84 1.57
C LEU A 167 7.03 15.31 1.74
N GLU A 168 6.26 14.79 2.70
CA GLU A 168 6.01 13.35 2.87
C GLU A 168 4.66 12.99 2.25
N THR A 169 4.50 11.79 1.68
CA THR A 169 3.20 11.25 1.21
C THR A 169 2.90 9.89 1.80
N LYS A 170 1.64 9.68 2.19
CA LYS A 170 1.14 8.42 2.78
C LYS A 170 0.92 7.28 1.79
N GLN A 171 0.87 7.63 0.51
CA GLN A 171 0.61 6.69 -0.57
C GLN A 171 1.65 6.89 -1.67
N PRO A 172 2.05 5.81 -2.35
CA PRO A 172 2.93 5.92 -3.50
C PRO A 172 2.27 6.77 -4.59
N CYS A 173 3.06 7.60 -5.26
CA CYS A 173 2.55 8.42 -6.35
C CYS A 173 2.27 7.55 -7.58
N GLU A 174 1.22 7.85 -8.33
CA GLU A 174 0.84 7.10 -9.51
C GLU A 174 1.85 7.34 -10.63
N GLN A 175 2.49 6.27 -11.11
CA GLN A 175 3.40 6.35 -12.24
C GLN A 175 2.61 6.59 -13.54
N LYS A 176 2.88 7.71 -14.21
CA LYS A 176 2.45 7.99 -15.59
C LYS A 176 3.62 7.73 -16.53
N ALA A 177 3.38 7.84 -17.85
CA ALA A 177 4.36 7.49 -18.88
C ALA A 177 5.72 8.21 -18.77
N SER A 178 5.74 9.44 -18.24
CA SER A 178 6.94 10.29 -18.15
C SER A 178 7.17 10.95 -16.79
N PHE A 179 6.25 10.84 -15.84
CA PHE A 179 6.33 11.46 -14.51
C PHE A 179 5.48 10.72 -13.46
N TYR A 180 5.67 11.04 -12.18
CA TYR A 180 4.83 10.55 -11.08
C TYR A 180 3.80 11.60 -10.67
N SER A 181 2.55 11.21 -10.46
CA SER A 181 1.47 12.07 -10.00
C SER A 181 1.08 11.76 -8.56
N CYS A 182 1.10 12.78 -7.70
CA CYS A 182 0.80 12.66 -6.28
C CYS A 182 -0.44 13.50 -5.94
N GLU A 183 -1.41 12.95 -5.21
CA GLU A 183 -2.55 13.75 -4.74
C GLU A 183 -2.15 14.67 -3.57
N THR A 184 -2.53 15.94 -3.66
CA THR A 184 -2.26 16.96 -2.62
C THR A 184 -2.92 16.65 -1.27
N THR A 185 -3.95 15.80 -1.26
CA THR A 185 -4.70 15.32 -0.09
C THR A 185 -3.86 14.46 0.86
N PHE A 186 -2.87 13.74 0.33
CA PHE A 186 -2.00 12.83 1.11
C PHE A 186 -0.65 13.45 1.48
N LEU A 187 -0.35 14.65 0.97
CA LEU A 187 0.90 15.36 1.26
C LEU A 187 0.89 15.96 2.67
N GLN A 188 2.00 15.75 3.38
CA GLN A 188 2.22 16.23 4.75
C GLN A 188 3.58 16.91 4.84
N GLN A 189 3.73 17.86 5.77
CA GLN A 189 5.03 18.44 6.09
C GLN A 189 5.88 17.40 6.86
N PRO A 190 7.14 17.16 6.47
CA PRO A 190 8.04 16.28 7.18
C PRO A 190 8.35 16.81 8.59
N THR A 191 8.96 15.97 9.42
CA THR A 191 9.64 16.48 10.63
C THR A 191 10.96 17.14 10.25
N GLU A 192 11.44 18.09 11.07
CA GLU A 192 12.72 18.79 10.87
C GLU A 192 13.87 17.82 10.56
N CYS A 193 14.03 16.76 11.38
CA CYS A 193 14.93 15.64 11.14
C CYS A 193 14.91 15.10 9.69
N ILE A 194 13.72 14.84 9.12
CA ILE A 194 13.60 14.26 7.78
C ILE A 194 13.81 15.31 6.70
N ASN A 195 13.31 16.54 6.90
CA ASN A 195 13.59 17.66 6.02
C ASN A 195 15.11 17.84 5.84
N ASP A 196 15.84 17.88 6.95
CA ASP A 196 17.28 18.17 6.95
C ASP A 196 18.07 17.01 6.34
N LEU A 197 17.73 15.74 6.66
CA LEU A 197 18.36 14.56 6.06
C LEU A 197 18.15 14.47 4.54
N VAL A 198 16.92 14.74 4.07
CA VAL A 198 16.59 14.73 2.63
C VAL A 198 17.26 15.90 1.90
N GLN A 199 17.54 17.01 2.59
CA GLN A 199 18.31 18.14 2.09
C GLN A 199 19.84 18.00 2.26
N GLU A 200 20.34 16.85 2.75
CA GLU A 200 21.78 16.55 2.94
C GLU A 200 22.45 17.39 4.04
N ASN A 201 21.69 17.80 5.06
CA ASN A 201 22.17 18.53 6.22
C ASN A 201 22.30 17.61 7.46
N ASP A 202 23.21 17.97 8.36
CA ASP A 202 23.29 17.40 9.71
C ASP A 202 21.99 17.66 10.49
N SER A 203 21.53 16.69 11.28
CA SER A 203 20.20 16.73 11.90
C SER A 203 20.12 16.10 13.28
N GLU A 204 19.02 16.39 14.00
CA GLU A 204 18.73 15.79 15.31
C GLU A 204 17.45 14.95 15.22
N CYS A 205 17.59 13.62 15.33
CA CYS A 205 16.54 12.66 14.95
C CYS A 205 16.10 11.76 16.12
N PRO A 206 14.80 11.41 16.20
CA PRO A 206 14.31 10.39 17.10
C PRO A 206 14.59 8.99 16.54
N TYR A 207 15.06 8.10 17.40
CA TYR A 207 15.37 6.71 17.07
C TYR A 207 14.36 5.77 17.72
N GLU A 208 14.13 4.61 17.09
CA GLU A 208 13.49 3.47 17.73
C GLU A 208 14.44 2.28 17.82
N LYS A 209 14.24 1.47 18.85
CA LYS A 209 15.04 0.26 19.07
C LYS A 209 14.44 -0.89 18.28
N VAL A 210 15.29 -1.55 17.50
CA VAL A 210 14.89 -2.64 16.61
C VAL A 210 15.29 -3.97 17.24
N TYR A 211 14.32 -4.88 17.26
CA TYR A 211 14.41 -6.19 17.92
C TYR A 211 14.45 -7.37 16.94
N ALA A 212 14.27 -7.09 15.65
CA ALA A 212 14.38 -8.05 14.56
C ALA A 212 15.72 -7.83 13.85
N ASN A 213 16.48 -8.90 13.66
CA ASN A 213 17.75 -8.88 12.94
C ASN A 213 17.52 -9.36 11.50
N GLY A 214 18.26 -8.82 10.54
CA GLY A 214 18.27 -9.29 9.16
C GLY A 214 16.96 -9.06 8.39
N ILE A 215 16.56 -7.80 8.25
CA ILE A 215 15.39 -7.44 7.44
C ILE A 215 15.80 -7.43 5.96
N ILE A 216 15.15 -8.26 5.15
CA ILE A 216 15.27 -8.26 3.69
C ILE A 216 13.90 -7.86 3.14
N LYS A 217 13.86 -6.85 2.24
CA LYS A 217 12.63 -6.42 1.59
C LYS A 217 12.86 -5.92 0.17
N ARG A 218 11.88 -6.13 -0.70
CA ARG A 218 11.83 -5.54 -2.04
C ARG A 218 11.42 -4.06 -1.95
N ILE A 219 12.12 -3.18 -2.67
CA ILE A 219 11.81 -1.74 -2.80
C ILE A 219 11.59 -1.45 -4.29
N GLY A 220 10.32 -1.47 -4.70
CA GLY A 220 9.95 -1.41 -6.12
C GLY A 220 10.42 -2.64 -6.90
N ASP A 221 10.29 -2.59 -8.23
CA ASP A 221 10.47 -3.81 -9.04
C ASP A 221 11.94 -4.21 -9.25
N THR A 222 12.87 -3.26 -9.19
CA THR A 222 14.29 -3.45 -9.55
C THR A 222 15.25 -3.48 -8.36
N ASN A 223 14.81 -3.15 -7.13
CA ASN A 223 15.70 -3.02 -5.98
C ASN A 223 15.27 -3.89 -4.79
N ILE A 224 16.26 -4.39 -4.06
CA ILE A 224 16.10 -5.12 -2.81
C ILE A 224 16.96 -4.43 -1.76
N PHE A 225 16.40 -4.16 -0.59
CA PHE A 225 17.11 -3.63 0.55
C PHE A 225 17.28 -4.69 1.62
N ILE A 226 18.53 -4.82 2.06
CA ILE A 226 18.99 -5.71 3.10
C ILE A 226 19.46 -4.81 4.24
N ASN A 227 18.98 -5.07 5.45
CA ASN A 227 19.22 -4.21 6.61
C ASN A 227 19.66 -5.04 7.81
N ASP A 228 20.90 -4.82 8.26
CA ASP A 228 21.60 -5.54 9.33
C ASP A 228 21.43 -7.07 9.22
N ALA A 229 21.77 -7.61 8.04
CA ALA A 229 21.64 -9.04 7.73
C ALA A 229 22.96 -9.66 7.29
N THR A 230 23.19 -10.91 7.68
CA THR A 230 24.08 -11.81 6.94
C THR A 230 23.25 -12.53 5.87
N ALA A 231 23.52 -12.26 4.60
CA ALA A 231 22.75 -12.79 3.49
C ALA A 231 23.65 -13.53 2.49
N LYS A 232 23.22 -14.74 2.10
CA LYS A 232 23.78 -15.47 0.97
C LYS A 232 23.01 -15.08 -0.28
N ILE A 233 23.69 -14.40 -1.20
CA ILE A 233 23.18 -14.06 -2.52
C ILE A 233 23.71 -15.11 -3.51
N THR A 234 22.81 -15.67 -4.32
CA THR A 234 23.17 -16.46 -5.49
C THR A 234 22.33 -15.98 -6.66
N SER A 235 22.95 -15.58 -7.76
CA SER A 235 22.25 -14.91 -8.86
C SER A 235 22.74 -15.38 -10.23
N ASP A 236 21.83 -15.43 -11.19
CA ASP A 236 22.13 -15.75 -12.59
C ASP A 236 22.65 -14.54 -13.39
N CYS A 237 22.45 -13.29 -12.95
CA CYS A 237 22.95 -12.09 -13.66
C CYS A 237 24.48 -12.14 -13.87
N ASN A 238 25.21 -12.64 -12.86
CA ASN A 238 26.68 -12.70 -12.84
C ASN A 238 27.24 -14.10 -12.49
N HIS A 239 26.39 -15.10 -12.26
CA HIS A 239 26.77 -16.44 -11.75
C HIS A 239 27.61 -16.44 -10.47
N LEU A 240 27.52 -15.38 -9.67
CA LEU A 240 28.29 -15.21 -8.43
C LEU A 240 27.47 -15.65 -7.21
N ASN A 241 28.10 -16.46 -6.37
CA ASN A 241 27.62 -16.81 -5.04
C ASN A 241 28.41 -15.96 -4.03
N GLN A 242 27.75 -15.00 -3.40
CA GLN A 242 28.38 -14.07 -2.45
C GLN A 242 27.73 -14.18 -1.07
N PHE A 243 28.53 -13.96 -0.04
CA PHE A 243 28.07 -13.76 1.32
C PHE A 243 28.35 -12.32 1.70
N ILE A 244 27.29 -11.57 2.00
CA ILE A 244 27.37 -10.19 2.47
C ILE A 244 26.93 -10.12 3.94
N ASN A 245 27.45 -9.13 4.66
CA ASN A 245 27.07 -8.88 6.05
C ASN A 245 26.97 -7.37 6.31
N GLY A 246 25.83 -6.93 6.83
CA GLY A 246 25.51 -5.51 7.02
C GLY A 246 24.28 -5.08 6.22
N SER A 247 24.25 -3.81 5.81
CA SER A 247 23.11 -3.19 5.11
C SER A 247 23.49 -2.78 3.69
N TYR A 248 22.69 -3.21 2.70
CA TYR A 248 22.98 -3.06 1.28
C TYR A 248 21.70 -2.82 0.48
N VAL A 249 21.81 -2.04 -0.60
CA VAL A 249 20.80 -2.00 -1.67
C VAL A 249 21.35 -2.80 -2.84
N ILE A 250 20.61 -3.81 -3.29
CA ILE A 250 20.91 -4.60 -4.48
C ILE A 250 19.96 -4.16 -5.57
N GLN A 251 20.51 -3.72 -6.70
CA GLN A 251 19.77 -3.35 -7.89
C GLN A 251 20.01 -4.41 -8.99
N PHE A 252 18.95 -4.88 -9.65
CA PHE A 252 19.01 -5.98 -10.61
C PHE A 252 17.93 -5.85 -11.71
N GLN A 253 18.28 -6.31 -12.92
CA GLN A 253 17.45 -6.23 -14.13
C GLN A 253 17.67 -7.46 -15.00
N ASP A 254 16.61 -7.93 -15.67
CA ASP A 254 16.61 -9.02 -16.66
C ASP A 254 17.22 -10.33 -16.14
N CYS A 255 17.09 -10.56 -14.83
CA CYS A 255 17.72 -11.66 -14.12
C CYS A 255 17.05 -11.98 -12.78
N ASN A 256 17.47 -13.09 -12.18
CA ASN A 256 17.00 -13.60 -10.91
C ASN A 256 18.08 -13.49 -9.82
N VAL A 257 17.65 -13.07 -8.64
CA VAL A 257 18.49 -12.98 -7.43
C VAL A 257 17.83 -13.83 -6.35
N LEU A 258 18.51 -14.88 -5.92
CA LEU A 258 18.09 -15.70 -4.80
C LEU A 258 18.84 -15.26 -3.53
N ILE A 259 18.12 -14.83 -2.50
CA ILE A 259 18.69 -14.32 -1.25
C ILE A 259 18.16 -15.17 -0.10
N ASN A 260 19.04 -15.87 0.61
CA ASN A 260 18.68 -16.79 1.71
C ASN A 260 17.61 -17.86 1.35
N GLY A 261 17.39 -18.13 0.06
CA GLY A 261 16.39 -19.07 -0.46
C GLY A 261 15.11 -18.43 -0.98
N GLU A 262 14.92 -17.12 -0.83
CA GLU A 262 13.83 -16.36 -1.45
C GLU A 262 14.25 -15.88 -2.86
N LEU A 263 13.37 -16.06 -3.85
CA LEU A 263 13.65 -15.76 -5.26
C LEU A 263 13.03 -14.42 -5.66
N PHE A 264 13.87 -13.50 -6.09
CA PHE A 264 13.47 -12.21 -6.66
C PHE A 264 13.75 -12.21 -8.16
N SER A 265 12.73 -11.98 -8.98
CA SER A 265 12.81 -11.97 -10.44
C SER A 265 12.29 -10.63 -11.00
N ASN A 266 12.97 -10.13 -12.03
CA ASN A 266 12.54 -8.98 -12.82
C ASN A 266 12.91 -9.20 -14.28
N THR A 267 11.91 -9.14 -15.17
CA THR A 267 12.02 -9.47 -16.60
C THR A 267 11.38 -8.43 -17.52
N GLU A 268 10.87 -7.32 -16.96
CA GLU A 268 10.05 -6.35 -17.70
C GLU A 268 10.48 -4.88 -17.49
N VAL A 269 11.35 -4.59 -16.51
CA VAL A 269 11.68 -3.21 -16.12
C VAL A 269 13.14 -2.87 -16.43
N THR A 270 13.34 -2.03 -17.45
CA THR A 270 14.62 -1.42 -17.80
C THR A 270 15.04 -0.38 -16.77
N ILE A 271 16.26 -0.50 -16.23
CA ILE A 271 16.81 0.46 -15.27
C ILE A 271 17.47 1.62 -16.03
N ASN A 272 16.82 2.79 -15.99
CA ASN A 272 17.54 4.04 -16.20
C ASN A 272 18.39 4.33 -14.95
N SER A 273 19.62 4.80 -15.17
CA SER A 273 20.73 4.73 -14.20
C SER A 273 20.43 5.25 -12.79
N LEU A 274 20.75 4.42 -11.78
CA LEU A 274 21.17 4.78 -10.42
C LEU A 274 20.57 6.06 -9.81
N ALA A 275 19.43 5.91 -9.14
CA ALA A 275 18.85 6.92 -8.24
C ALA A 275 18.86 6.48 -6.76
N TYR A 276 19.86 5.71 -6.32
CA TYR A 276 20.10 5.54 -4.88
C TYR A 276 20.97 6.68 -4.36
N ARG A 277 20.53 7.33 -3.29
CA ARG A 277 21.28 8.37 -2.58
C ARG A 277 21.53 7.89 -1.16
N SER A 278 22.80 7.73 -0.81
CA SER A 278 23.18 7.33 0.55
C SER A 278 23.45 8.57 1.38
N THR A 279 22.74 8.73 2.50
CA THR A 279 22.99 9.77 3.51
C THR A 279 24.17 9.44 4.45
N THR A 280 24.96 8.41 4.12
CA THR A 280 26.18 8.03 4.86
C THR A 280 27.22 9.14 4.82
N GLY A 281 27.46 9.78 5.96
CA GLY A 281 28.41 10.89 6.11
C GLY A 281 27.83 12.06 6.90
N LEU A 282 26.51 12.19 6.95
CA LEU A 282 25.81 13.20 7.76
C LEU A 282 25.95 12.89 9.27
N SER A 283 26.12 13.93 10.06
CA SER A 283 26.14 13.85 11.52
C SER A 283 24.72 13.88 12.06
N ILE A 284 24.25 12.74 12.57
CA ILE A 284 22.90 12.58 13.11
C ILE A 284 22.97 12.44 14.62
N LYS A 285 22.44 13.42 15.36
CA LYS A 285 22.34 13.34 16.82
C LYS A 285 21.05 12.62 17.23
N GLU A 286 21.15 11.75 18.22
CA GLU A 286 20.01 11.04 18.80
C GLU A 286 19.29 11.95 19.81
N THR A 287 18.05 12.36 19.52
CA THR A 287 17.24 13.19 20.44
C THR A 287 16.53 12.35 21.49
N SER A 288 16.09 11.15 21.12
CA SER A 288 15.31 10.24 21.95
C SER A 288 15.35 8.81 21.41
N ILE A 289 15.19 7.83 22.29
CA ILE A 289 15.00 6.42 21.93
C ILE A 289 13.58 5.98 22.31
N ARG A 290 12.80 5.56 21.33
CA ARG A 290 11.54 4.84 21.54
C ARG A 290 11.83 3.34 21.68
N ASP A 291 11.78 2.83 22.90
CA ASP A 291 11.88 1.39 23.17
C ASP A 291 10.47 0.79 23.28
N ILE A 292 9.94 0.26 22.18
CA ILE A 292 8.70 -0.52 22.14
C ILE A 292 9.00 -1.84 21.40
N PRO A 293 9.01 -2.99 22.09
CA PRO A 293 9.26 -4.27 21.45
C PRO A 293 8.11 -4.69 20.54
N SER A 294 8.43 -5.30 19.39
CA SER A 294 7.42 -5.85 18.48
C SER A 294 6.67 -7.02 19.13
N ILE A 295 5.40 -7.23 18.74
CA ILE A 295 4.59 -8.36 19.20
C ILE A 295 5.27 -9.70 18.89
N GLU A 296 5.94 -9.81 17.75
CA GLU A 296 6.71 -10.98 17.33
C GLU A 296 7.90 -11.22 18.27
N TYR A 297 8.68 -10.18 18.61
CA TYR A 297 9.77 -10.30 19.57
C TYR A 297 9.27 -10.71 20.97
N VAL A 298 8.18 -10.09 21.45
CA VAL A 298 7.56 -10.47 22.74
C VAL A 298 7.09 -11.93 22.69
N SER A 299 6.45 -12.36 21.60
CA SER A 299 5.98 -13.73 21.46
C SER A 299 7.14 -14.73 21.45
N ASN A 300 8.19 -14.48 20.67
CA ASN A 300 9.41 -15.30 20.61
C ASN A 300 10.13 -15.34 21.96
N LEU A 301 10.22 -14.21 22.67
CA LEU A 301 10.79 -14.15 24.02
C LEU A 301 9.97 -15.01 25.00
N THR A 302 8.64 -14.95 24.97
CA THR A 302 7.81 -15.82 25.83
C THR A 302 7.91 -17.30 25.45
N LEU A 303 8.09 -17.64 24.18
CA LEU A 303 8.32 -19.02 23.73
C LEU A 303 9.69 -19.54 24.16
N ALA A 304 10.74 -18.73 24.04
CA ALA A 304 12.08 -19.06 24.53
C ALA A 304 12.09 -19.25 26.05
N GLN A 305 11.47 -18.35 26.81
CA GLN A 305 11.32 -18.47 28.27
C GLN A 305 10.47 -19.69 28.68
N ARG A 306 9.45 -20.07 27.89
CA ARG A 306 8.68 -21.31 28.13
C ARG A 306 9.54 -22.55 27.92
N LYS A 307 10.41 -22.58 26.89
CA LYS A 307 11.35 -23.69 26.67
C LYS A 307 12.33 -23.82 27.83
N THR A 308 13.01 -22.74 28.23
CA THR A 308 13.96 -22.80 29.36
C THR A 308 13.29 -23.21 30.67
N LEU A 309 12.05 -22.76 30.93
CA LEU A 309 11.27 -23.23 32.09
C LEU A 309 10.85 -24.70 31.99
N GLN A 310 10.63 -25.24 30.79
CA GLN A 310 10.40 -26.68 30.59
C GLN A 310 11.69 -27.47 30.83
N ASP A 311 12.82 -27.01 30.33
CA ASP A 311 14.12 -27.66 30.48
C ASP A 311 14.54 -27.72 31.97
N ILE A 312 14.42 -26.60 32.70
CA ILE A 312 14.64 -26.54 34.16
C ILE A 312 13.68 -27.48 34.92
N LYS A 313 12.44 -27.65 34.43
CA LYS A 313 11.47 -28.58 35.03
C LYS A 313 11.81 -30.05 34.76
N LEU A 314 12.39 -30.36 33.62
CA LEU A 314 12.88 -31.71 33.29
C LEU A 314 14.15 -32.04 34.10
N GLU A 315 15.07 -31.08 34.23
CA GLU A 315 16.29 -31.24 35.03
C GLU A 315 15.97 -31.39 36.53
N SER A 316 15.05 -30.59 37.09
CA SER A 316 14.61 -30.74 38.49
C SER A 316 13.82 -32.02 38.75
N ASN A 317 13.03 -32.51 37.80
CA ASN A 317 12.43 -33.86 37.88
C ASN A 317 13.52 -34.95 37.90
N SER A 318 14.66 -34.75 37.23
CA SER A 318 15.84 -35.64 37.32
C SER A 318 16.60 -35.54 38.65
N PHE A 319 16.31 -34.54 39.48
CA PHE A 319 16.87 -34.41 40.84
C PHE A 319 15.96 -35.07 41.91
N SER A 320 14.64 -35.08 41.66
CA SER A 320 13.65 -35.61 42.61
C SER A 320 13.81 -37.11 42.94
N TRP A 321 14.28 -37.94 42.00
CA TRP A 321 14.51 -39.37 42.25
C TRP A 321 15.69 -39.66 43.19
N LYS A 322 16.63 -38.71 43.37
CA LYS A 322 17.74 -38.86 44.32
C LYS A 322 17.37 -38.51 45.77
N LEU A 323 16.27 -37.79 46.00
CA LEU A 323 15.86 -37.36 47.34
C LEU A 323 14.89 -38.33 48.04
N ASN A 324 14.19 -39.19 47.29
CA ASN A 324 13.24 -40.16 47.86
C ASN A 324 13.88 -41.46 48.41
N LEU A 325 15.22 -41.55 48.47
CA LEU A 325 15.95 -42.69 49.05
C LEU A 325 16.32 -42.53 50.54
N PHE A 326 15.97 -41.40 51.17
CA PHE A 326 16.30 -41.11 52.58
C PHE A 326 15.09 -40.79 53.48
N GLY A 327 13.87 -41.09 53.02
CA GLY A 327 12.68 -41.03 53.87
C GLY A 327 12.48 -42.30 54.70
N SER A 328 12.25 -42.14 56.02
CA SER A 328 11.64 -43.14 56.92
C SER A 328 12.49 -44.18 57.68
N THR A 329 13.74 -43.90 58.08
CA THR A 329 14.44 -44.73 59.10
C THR A 329 15.19 -43.98 60.22
N SER A 330 15.45 -42.68 60.11
CA SER A 330 16.33 -41.94 61.02
C SER A 330 15.73 -41.48 62.35
N ALA A 331 14.39 -41.39 62.48
CA ALA A 331 13.76 -40.85 63.68
C ALA A 331 13.81 -41.84 64.88
N LEU A 332 13.59 -43.13 64.63
CA LEU A 332 13.53 -44.15 65.71
C LEU A 332 14.91 -44.48 66.30
N THR A 333 15.97 -44.46 65.47
CA THR A 333 17.34 -44.74 65.93
C THR A 333 17.87 -43.66 66.87
N ILE A 334 17.54 -42.39 66.62
CA ILE A 334 17.97 -41.26 67.47
C ILE A 334 17.30 -41.35 68.86
N ILE A 335 16.01 -41.72 68.93
CA ILE A 335 15.28 -41.86 70.20
C ILE A 335 15.86 -43.01 71.03
N ILE A 336 16.20 -44.14 70.42
CA ILE A 336 16.82 -45.28 71.11
C ILE A 336 18.22 -44.92 71.65
N CYS A 337 19.05 -44.24 70.86
CA CYS A 337 20.37 -43.78 71.33
C CYS A 337 20.27 -42.79 72.50
N MET A 338 19.32 -41.84 72.46
CA MET A 338 19.07 -40.89 73.56
C MET A 338 18.65 -41.60 74.85
N ALA A 339 17.81 -42.64 74.77
CA ALA A 339 17.39 -43.43 75.92
C ALA A 339 18.55 -44.20 76.57
N VAL A 340 19.44 -44.81 75.76
CA VAL A 340 20.62 -45.54 76.26
C VAL A 340 21.61 -44.60 76.95
N VAL A 341 21.87 -43.42 76.38
CA VAL A 341 22.76 -42.41 77.00
C VAL A 341 22.18 -41.88 78.31
N ALA A 342 20.88 -41.61 78.37
CA ALA A 342 20.22 -41.15 79.60
C ALA A 342 20.33 -42.20 80.74
N PHE A 343 20.13 -43.48 80.43
CA PHE A 343 20.28 -44.58 81.39
C PHE A 343 21.74 -44.68 81.91
N PHE A 344 22.72 -44.54 81.02
CA PHE A 344 24.14 -44.59 81.38
C PHE A 344 24.58 -43.39 82.25
N CYS A 345 24.06 -42.19 82.01
CA CYS A 345 24.34 -41.01 82.82
C CYS A 345 23.70 -41.08 84.23
N ILE A 346 22.47 -41.59 84.34
CA ILE A 346 21.76 -41.69 85.64
C ILE A 346 22.39 -42.78 86.52
N SER A 347 22.83 -43.90 85.94
CA SER A 347 23.51 -44.97 86.69
C SER A 347 24.88 -44.55 87.26
N ARG A 348 25.58 -43.62 86.58
CA ARG A 348 26.93 -43.19 86.96
C ARG A 348 26.96 -42.09 88.04
N ASN A 349 25.87 -41.34 88.23
CA ASN A 349 25.83 -40.18 89.12
C ASN A 349 25.22 -40.46 90.52
N ARG A 350 25.09 -41.73 90.93
CA ARG A 350 24.58 -42.15 92.25
C ARG A 350 25.67 -42.50 93.28
N GLN A 351 26.96 -42.30 92.96
CA GLN A 351 28.09 -42.55 93.88
C GLN A 351 29.05 -41.35 94.00
N ALA A 352 28.59 -40.22 94.55
CA ALA A 352 29.45 -39.26 95.25
C ALA A 352 28.63 -38.25 96.09
N SER A 353 28.84 -38.28 97.40
CA SER A 353 28.26 -37.35 98.38
C SER A 353 28.87 -35.94 98.30
N PHE A 354 28.02 -34.93 98.15
CA PHE A 354 27.74 -33.90 99.17
C PHE A 354 28.93 -33.33 100.00
N LYS A 355 29.17 -32.01 99.89
CA LYS A 355 29.56 -31.10 100.98
C LYS A 355 29.37 -29.62 100.59
N ILE A 356 29.08 -28.77 101.58
CA ILE A 356 28.65 -27.36 101.46
C ILE A 356 29.62 -26.47 102.24
N GLN A 357 29.97 -25.27 101.73
CA GLN A 357 30.29 -24.10 102.57
C GLN A 357 30.23 -22.76 101.80
N VAL A 358 29.86 -21.69 102.52
CA VAL A 358 29.56 -20.31 102.06
C VAL A 358 29.80 -19.38 103.28
N PRO A 359 29.85 -18.03 103.15
CA PRO A 359 30.90 -17.13 102.65
C PRO A 359 31.65 -16.42 103.81
N PRO A 360 32.34 -15.26 103.64
CA PRO A 360 31.67 -13.95 103.63
C PRO A 360 32.25 -12.90 102.64
N ALA A 361 31.69 -11.69 102.64
CA ALA A 361 31.84 -10.65 101.61
C ALA A 361 32.39 -9.31 102.12
N THR A 362 32.78 -8.41 101.20
CA THR A 362 32.63 -6.91 101.17
C THR A 362 33.61 -6.32 100.13
N GLY A 363 33.34 -5.22 99.41
CA GLY A 363 32.11 -4.39 99.30
C GLY A 363 32.35 -3.09 98.48
N SER A 364 31.27 -2.31 98.24
CA SER A 364 31.24 -0.93 97.68
C SER A 364 31.69 -0.75 96.20
N THR A 365 31.18 0.17 95.36
CA THR A 365 30.34 1.38 95.54
C THR A 365 29.52 1.68 94.25
N ASP A 366 28.23 1.98 94.37
CA ASP A 366 27.49 3.19 93.91
C ASP A 366 28.03 4.07 92.73
N THR A 367 27.27 4.75 91.85
CA THR A 367 25.83 5.15 91.81
C THR A 367 25.37 5.60 90.39
N ARG A 368 24.04 5.78 90.21
CA ARG A 368 23.31 6.77 89.35
C ARG A 368 22.78 6.44 87.93
N GLN A 369 21.48 6.76 87.83
CA GLN A 369 20.41 6.58 86.84
C GLN A 369 20.37 7.64 85.69
N PRO A 370 19.37 7.59 84.76
CA PRO A 370 19.41 8.19 83.41
C PRO A 370 18.60 9.51 83.30
N PRO A 371 18.20 10.01 82.10
CA PRO A 371 17.14 9.45 81.23
C PRO A 371 17.62 9.32 79.74
N SER A 372 16.84 9.03 78.68
CA SER A 372 15.39 9.13 78.41
C SER A 372 14.85 8.08 77.41
N ALA A 373 13.52 7.99 77.35
CA ALA A 373 12.66 7.44 76.29
C ALA A 373 12.66 8.34 75.01
N VAL A 374 12.14 7.95 73.84
CA VAL A 374 10.72 7.64 73.50
C VAL A 374 10.61 6.97 72.10
N PHE A 375 9.71 5.97 71.97
CA PHE A 375 8.93 5.47 70.80
C PHE A 375 9.49 5.64 69.36
N ILE A 376 9.61 4.62 68.51
CA ILE A 376 8.70 3.51 68.12
C ILE A 376 7.31 3.98 67.61
N SER A 377 7.15 4.02 66.29
CA SER A 377 5.95 3.49 65.63
C SER A 377 6.35 2.78 64.32
N THR A 378 5.74 1.62 64.09
CA THR A 378 5.98 0.71 62.95
C THR A 378 4.79 0.72 61.98
N PRO A 379 4.91 0.15 60.76
CA PRO A 379 4.10 0.55 59.60
C PRO A 379 2.83 -0.29 59.38
N ALA A 380 1.99 0.12 58.42
CA ALA A 380 0.92 -0.72 57.87
C ALA A 380 0.60 -0.42 56.38
N THR A 381 0.60 -1.49 55.58
CA THR A 381 -0.27 -1.84 54.41
C THR A 381 -0.73 -0.76 53.40
N PHE A 382 -0.54 -0.87 52.07
CA PHE A 382 -0.84 -1.90 51.03
C PHE A 382 -2.33 -1.99 50.57
N GLN A 383 -2.52 -2.09 49.23
CA GLN A 383 -3.79 -2.15 48.45
C GLN A 383 -4.54 -0.79 48.32
N THR A 384 -5.22 -0.43 47.21
CA THR A 384 -5.96 -1.27 46.24
C THR A 384 -5.98 -0.68 44.81
N ILE A 385 -6.19 -1.53 43.80
CA ILE A 385 -6.40 -1.20 42.37
C ILE A 385 -7.86 -0.79 42.11
N GLN A 386 -8.13 0.22 41.26
CA GLN A 386 -9.35 0.21 40.45
C GLN A 386 -9.18 0.83 39.05
N LYS A 387 -9.69 0.11 38.05
CA LYS A 387 -9.93 0.59 36.68
C LYS A 387 -11.19 1.45 36.63
N THR A 388 -11.20 2.50 35.81
CA THR A 388 -12.44 2.97 35.18
C THR A 388 -12.18 3.43 33.75
N LEU A 389 -12.78 2.76 32.76
CA LEU A 389 -12.99 3.34 31.43
C LEU A 389 -14.12 4.37 31.53
N ARG A 390 -14.00 5.50 30.84
CA ARG A 390 -15.16 6.13 30.19
C ARG A 390 -14.78 7.00 29.00
N THR A 391 -15.37 6.63 27.88
CA THR A 391 -15.47 7.38 26.63
C THR A 391 -16.10 8.76 26.81
N LYS A 392 -15.61 9.73 26.05
CA LYS A 392 -16.48 10.62 25.29
C LYS A 392 -15.81 11.01 23.97
#